data_AF-A0A938R0H2-F1
#
_entry.id   AF-A0A938R0H2-F1
#
_cell.length_a   1.000
_cell.length_b   1.000
_cell.length_c   1.000
_cell.angle_alpha   90.00
_cell.angle_beta   90.00
_cell.angle_gamma   90.00
#
_symmetry.space_group_name_H-M   'P 1'
#
loop_
_entity.id
_entity.type
_entity.pdbx_description
1 polymer ?
#
loop_
_entity_poly.entity_id
_entity_poly.type
_entity_poly.pdbx_seq_one_letter_code
_entity_poly.pdbx_strand_id
1 'polypeptide(L)'
;MMARLPAVGDVLARLVVDGVDDEGRGRATLGKGANSVDVAVRGALPGDVVDARIERAWPARGLVQARCLTAVDDGPLHEPRTCAHRGPCAACPLHGVDDGFVLALKRARVERAFADAGLAVAVGDTVPGGGLRQKVKLVAGGAPGRLVLGHYVPHSHVIVDATGCGHADDALQDAVVGLRARLEAHRLGPPLIAAVIARRFVEGTVVVVVATAPSPVSLAALLPPGVRGLSWRVPDATQSDNAIVGGVVVGSVGLVQGTPLGAATGDPVVDVDTFCQADPVSAGVLVDAAVAHVTGGLPEGAVIADLYAGTGAFARSLARAGARVVAVESFAPSAAALAALPGVAAIAARVEDALERIGESAPVGLVADPPKRGLGPTVAPALARLPVARVALVSCDVDAGARDARAFVDAGFVVDAVVPVDLFPGSAEVEALTLLRRP
;
A
#
# COMPACT_ATOMS: atom_id res chain seq x y z
N MET A 1 31.52 19.71 25.79
CA MET A 1 32.16 19.19 24.57
C MET A 1 31.16 18.23 23.94
N MET A 2 30.50 18.60 22.84
CA MET A 2 29.53 17.71 22.18
C MET A 2 30.25 16.41 21.81
N ALA A 3 29.66 15.26 22.15
CA ALA A 3 30.16 13.99 21.68
C ALA A 3 30.24 14.05 20.15
N ARG A 4 31.41 13.71 19.58
CA ARG A 4 31.58 13.69 18.13
C ARG A 4 30.57 12.69 17.57
N LEU A 5 29.62 13.18 16.77
CA LEU A 5 28.67 12.32 16.09
C LEU A 5 29.44 11.26 15.29
N PRO A 6 29.06 9.98 15.42
CA PRO A 6 29.68 8.92 14.64
C PRO A 6 29.64 9.22 13.14
N ALA A 7 30.74 8.93 12.43
CA ALA A 7 30.87 9.18 11.01
C ALA A 7 30.27 8.03 10.18
N VAL A 8 29.90 8.34 8.93
CA VAL A 8 29.52 7.31 7.96
C VAL A 8 30.69 6.36 7.76
N GLY A 9 30.41 5.05 7.85
CA GLY A 9 31.41 3.98 7.79
C GLY A 9 31.85 3.45 9.16
N ASP A 10 31.65 4.22 10.24
CA ASP A 10 31.97 3.78 11.60
C ASP A 10 31.16 2.54 11.98
N VAL A 11 31.78 1.66 12.75
CA VAL A 11 31.14 0.47 13.32
C VAL A 11 30.87 0.72 14.81
N LEU A 12 29.60 0.68 15.18
CA LEU A 12 29.12 0.70 16.54
C LEU A 12 29.11 -0.73 17.06
N ALA A 13 30.01 -1.05 17.98
CA ALA A 13 30.13 -2.40 18.52
C ALA A 13 29.14 -2.61 19.67
N ARG A 14 28.52 -3.79 19.71
CA ARG A 14 27.61 -4.24 20.78
C ARG A 14 26.54 -3.20 21.15
N LEU A 15 25.93 -2.60 20.13
CA LEU A 15 24.82 -1.67 20.29
C LEU A 15 23.58 -2.45 20.76
N VAL A 16 23.02 -2.03 21.90
CA VAL A 16 21.77 -2.60 22.44
C VAL A 16 20.60 -1.87 21.80
N VAL A 17 19.70 -2.63 21.18
CA VAL A 17 18.48 -2.11 20.55
C VAL A 17 17.32 -2.22 21.53
N ASP A 18 16.62 -1.13 21.77
CA ASP A 18 15.59 -1.01 22.82
C ASP A 18 14.19 -0.67 22.28
N GLY A 19 14.07 -0.42 20.98
CA GLY A 19 12.80 -0.06 20.36
C GLY A 19 12.79 -0.29 18.86
N VAL A 20 11.71 0.15 18.22
CA VAL A 20 11.53 0.16 16.77
C VAL A 20 10.98 1.53 16.37
N ASP A 21 11.36 2.04 15.21
CA ASP A 21 10.80 3.25 14.62
C ASP A 21 9.64 2.95 13.66
N ASP A 22 8.99 4.00 13.16
CA ASP A 22 7.79 3.86 12.32
C ASP A 22 8.06 3.21 10.96
N GLU A 23 9.33 3.03 10.58
CA GLU A 23 9.76 2.32 9.38
C GLU A 23 10.21 0.88 9.65
N GLY A 24 10.07 0.39 10.89
CA GLY A 24 10.41 -0.98 11.27
C GLY A 24 11.91 -1.19 11.46
N ARG A 25 12.69 -0.14 11.72
CA ARG A 25 14.12 -0.23 12.05
C ARG A 25 14.28 -0.24 13.57
N GLY A 26 15.20 -1.05 14.07
CA GLY A 26 15.55 -1.05 15.49
C GLY A 26 16.01 0.34 15.94
N ARG A 27 15.61 0.77 17.13
CA ARG A 27 16.08 2.00 17.76
C ARG A 27 17.05 1.67 18.88
N ALA A 28 18.10 2.45 18.94
CA ALA A 28 19.04 2.46 20.04
C ALA A 28 19.49 3.89 20.32
N THR A 29 20.07 4.12 21.49
CA THR A 29 20.61 5.43 21.86
C THR A 29 22.09 5.30 22.18
N LEU A 30 22.90 6.18 21.59
CA LEU A 30 24.31 6.36 21.94
C LEU A 30 24.48 7.55 22.88
N GLY A 31 25.36 7.41 23.87
CA GLY A 31 25.63 8.49 24.83
C GLY A 31 24.55 8.62 25.90
N LYS A 32 24.59 9.72 26.67
CA LYS A 32 23.66 9.99 27.77
C LYS A 32 23.29 11.47 27.83
N GLY A 33 22.08 11.77 28.30
CA GLY A 33 21.59 13.14 28.51
C GLY A 33 21.57 13.96 27.23
N ALA A 34 21.91 15.25 27.30
CA ALA A 34 21.83 16.18 26.16
C ALA A 34 22.77 15.87 24.97
N ASN A 35 23.66 14.88 25.10
CA ASN A 35 24.54 14.42 24.01
C ASN A 35 24.10 13.06 23.44
N SER A 36 22.86 12.62 23.73
CA SER A 36 22.34 11.39 23.16
C SER A 36 22.18 11.51 21.64
N VAL A 37 22.52 10.44 20.94
CA VAL A 37 22.29 10.30 19.50
C VAL A 37 21.40 9.11 19.29
N ASP A 38 20.29 9.32 18.58
CA ASP A 38 19.40 8.24 18.18
C ASP A 38 20.01 7.47 17.02
N VAL A 39 19.91 6.14 17.09
CA VAL A 39 20.42 5.23 16.08
C VAL A 39 19.26 4.40 15.54
N ALA A 40 18.94 4.57 14.26
CA ALA A 40 18.02 3.70 13.55
C ALA A 40 18.81 2.57 12.86
N VAL A 41 18.65 1.34 13.35
CA VAL A 41 19.41 0.15 12.93
C VAL A 41 18.54 -0.74 12.06
N ARG A 42 18.86 -0.83 10.76
CA ARG A 42 18.21 -1.79 9.86
C ARG A 42 18.63 -3.22 10.18
N GLY A 43 17.66 -4.13 10.27
CA GLY A 43 17.89 -5.55 10.52
C GLY A 43 18.22 -5.87 11.99
N ALA A 44 17.72 -5.06 12.91
CA ALA A 44 17.79 -5.32 14.35
C ALA A 44 16.44 -4.97 15.01
N LEU A 45 16.15 -5.64 16.12
CA LEU A 45 14.89 -5.61 16.86
C LEU A 45 15.15 -5.30 18.34
N PRO A 46 14.13 -4.90 19.11
CA PRO A 46 14.26 -4.69 20.53
C PRO A 46 14.77 -5.96 21.24
N GLY A 47 15.77 -5.78 22.10
CA GLY A 47 16.46 -6.88 22.77
C GLY A 47 17.72 -7.35 22.08
N ASP A 48 17.94 -7.01 20.80
CA ASP A 48 19.15 -7.41 20.09
C ASP A 48 20.39 -6.68 20.63
N VAL A 49 21.52 -7.36 20.55
CA VAL A 49 22.85 -6.77 20.67
C VAL A 49 23.56 -6.94 19.33
N VAL A 50 23.91 -5.85 18.67
CA VAL A 50 24.42 -5.88 17.29
C VAL A 50 25.70 -5.07 17.11
N ASP A 51 26.55 -5.54 16.20
CA ASP A 51 27.56 -4.69 15.60
C ASP A 51 26.94 -4.01 14.37
N ALA A 52 26.85 -2.68 14.37
CA ALA A 52 26.13 -1.93 13.35
C ALA A 52 27.04 -0.94 12.62
N ARG A 53 26.97 -0.90 11.28
CA ARG A 53 27.71 0.07 10.48
C ARG A 53 26.84 1.26 10.14
N ILE A 54 27.33 2.46 10.40
CA ILE A 54 26.64 3.70 10.06
C ILE A 54 26.70 3.92 8.55
N GLU A 55 25.52 4.10 7.96
CA GLU A 55 25.34 4.35 6.53
C GLU A 55 24.98 5.81 6.27
N ARG A 56 24.33 6.49 7.23
CA ARG A 56 23.91 7.90 7.11
C ARG A 56 23.92 8.59 8.47
N ALA A 57 24.10 9.91 8.47
CA ALA A 57 24.04 10.74 9.67
C ALA A 57 23.31 12.06 9.37
N TRP A 58 22.49 12.51 10.32
CA TRP A 58 21.82 13.81 10.30
C TRP A 58 22.15 14.58 11.59
N PRO A 59 23.29 15.30 11.63
CA PRO A 59 23.75 16.00 12.82
C PRO A 59 22.73 16.96 13.44
N ALA A 60 22.01 17.70 12.59
CA ALA A 60 20.99 18.65 13.04
C ALA A 60 19.78 18.00 13.75
N ARG A 61 19.58 16.70 13.56
CA ARG A 61 18.51 15.92 14.18
C ARG A 61 19.00 15.04 15.33
N GLY A 62 20.32 15.00 15.60
CA GLY A 62 20.89 14.05 16.54
C GLY A 62 20.63 12.58 16.18
N LEU A 63 20.51 12.26 14.87
CA LEU A 63 20.10 10.95 14.38
C LEU A 63 21.16 10.37 13.44
N VAL A 64 21.47 9.09 13.59
CA VAL A 64 22.22 8.31 12.61
C VAL A 64 21.43 7.07 12.18
N GLN A 65 21.64 6.62 10.96
CA GLN A 65 21.10 5.36 10.46
C GLN A 65 22.25 4.39 10.23
N ALA A 66 22.09 3.19 10.77
CA ALA A 66 23.02 2.09 10.66
C ALA A 66 22.36 0.84 10.09
N ARG A 67 23.19 -0.11 9.67
CA ARG A 67 22.77 -1.46 9.28
C ARG A 67 23.47 -2.47 10.17
N CYS A 68 22.71 -3.44 10.68
CA CYS A 68 23.26 -4.59 11.39
C CYS A 68 24.26 -5.32 10.48
N LEU A 69 25.50 -5.46 10.94
CA LEU A 69 26.52 -6.26 10.30
C LEU A 69 26.51 -7.69 10.83
N THR A 70 26.38 -7.82 12.15
CA THR A 70 26.42 -9.10 12.86
C THR A 70 25.57 -8.98 14.10
N ALA A 71 24.67 -9.94 14.28
CA ALA A 71 24.00 -10.14 15.56
C ALA A 71 24.99 -10.79 16.53
N VAL A 72 25.27 -10.09 17.62
CA VAL A 72 26.08 -10.60 18.73
C VAL A 72 25.21 -11.44 19.65
N ASP A 73 23.95 -11.02 19.83
CA ASP A 73 22.89 -11.74 20.54
C ASP A 73 21.55 -11.39 19.86
N ASP A 74 20.84 -12.41 19.39
CA ASP A 74 19.51 -12.25 18.83
C ASP A 74 18.50 -12.23 19.99
N GLY A 75 17.69 -11.17 20.06
CA GLY A 75 16.65 -11.03 21.06
C GLY A 75 15.51 -12.04 20.89
N PRO A 76 14.53 -12.05 21.81
CA PRO A 76 13.46 -13.04 21.84
C PRO A 76 12.42 -12.86 20.73
N LEU A 77 12.47 -11.76 19.97
CA LEU A 77 11.47 -11.39 18.97
C LEU A 77 11.74 -11.97 17.59
N HIS A 78 12.85 -12.68 17.39
CA HIS A 78 13.20 -13.25 16.09
C HIS A 78 12.45 -14.56 15.83
N GLU A 79 11.87 -14.64 14.64
CA GLU A 79 11.32 -15.86 14.06
C GLU A 79 12.08 -16.26 12.79
N PRO A 80 12.03 -17.53 12.37
CA PRO A 80 12.68 -17.97 11.14
C PRO A 80 12.21 -17.17 9.91
N ARG A 81 13.13 -16.42 9.28
CA ARG A 81 12.85 -15.78 7.98
C ARG A 81 12.75 -16.83 6.87
N THR A 82 11.54 -17.05 6.37
CA THR A 82 11.24 -17.97 5.26
C THR A 82 11.36 -17.34 3.86
N CYS A 83 11.83 -16.10 3.75
CA CYS A 83 11.87 -15.38 2.48
C CYS A 83 12.96 -15.93 1.53
N ALA A 84 12.58 -16.24 0.28
CA ALA A 84 13.49 -16.74 -0.74
C ALA A 84 14.44 -15.67 -1.31
N HIS A 85 14.18 -14.38 -1.06
CA HIS A 85 15.02 -13.29 -1.53
C HIS A 85 16.40 -13.34 -0.86
N ARG A 86 17.44 -13.70 -1.62
CA ARG A 86 18.84 -13.61 -1.20
C ARG A 86 19.39 -12.24 -1.58
N GLY A 87 19.09 -11.22 -0.77
CA GLY A 87 19.58 -9.86 -1.00
C GLY A 87 19.01 -8.85 0.00
N PRO A 88 19.43 -7.57 -0.06
CA PRO A 88 18.98 -6.52 0.85
C PRO A 88 17.57 -5.99 0.48
N CYS A 89 16.62 -6.92 0.28
CA CYS A 89 15.22 -6.56 0.05
C CYS A 89 14.70 -5.81 1.28
N ALA A 90 14.29 -4.56 1.09
CA ALA A 90 13.80 -3.70 2.17
C ALA A 90 12.27 -3.65 2.26
N ALA A 91 11.57 -4.50 1.47
CA ALA A 91 10.11 -4.46 1.40
C ALA A 91 9.43 -4.93 2.70
N CYS A 92 10.07 -5.85 3.43
CA CYS A 92 9.53 -6.43 4.66
C CYS A 92 10.58 -6.34 5.79
N PRO A 93 10.80 -5.14 6.37
CA PRO A 93 11.77 -4.94 7.45
C PRO A 93 11.47 -5.81 8.69
N LEU A 94 10.19 -6.11 8.94
CA LEU A 94 9.69 -6.89 10.07
C LEU A 94 9.35 -8.34 9.69
N HIS A 95 9.87 -8.88 8.58
CA HIS A 95 9.71 -10.31 8.26
C HIS A 95 10.52 -11.18 9.25
N GLY A 96 9.99 -12.33 9.65
CA GLY A 96 10.64 -13.19 10.65
C GLY A 96 10.79 -12.49 12.01
N VAL A 97 9.78 -11.72 12.38
CA VAL A 97 9.60 -11.13 13.71
C VAL A 97 8.33 -11.75 14.28
N ASP A 98 8.26 -11.94 15.60
CA ASP A 98 7.04 -12.38 16.29
C ASP A 98 5.82 -11.57 15.81
N ASP A 99 4.83 -12.28 15.26
CA ASP A 99 3.65 -11.65 14.66
C ASP A 99 2.85 -10.85 15.71
N GLY A 100 2.79 -11.34 16.96
CA GLY A 100 2.13 -10.65 18.06
C GLY A 100 2.75 -9.28 18.34
N PHE A 101 4.08 -9.21 18.33
CA PHE A 101 4.83 -7.97 18.45
C PHE A 101 4.57 -7.03 17.26
N VAL A 102 4.56 -7.52 16.03
CA VAL A 102 4.29 -6.70 14.83
C VAL A 102 2.88 -6.09 14.87
N LEU A 103 1.87 -6.89 15.23
CA LEU A 103 0.49 -6.42 15.36
C LEU A 103 0.35 -5.37 16.48
N ALA A 104 1.01 -5.59 17.62
CA ALA A 104 1.04 -4.64 18.73
C ALA A 104 1.76 -3.33 18.36
N LEU A 105 2.87 -3.41 17.62
CA LEU A 105 3.60 -2.24 17.12
C LEU A 105 2.73 -1.37 16.20
N LYS A 106 2.01 -2.00 15.27
CA LYS A 106 1.08 -1.32 14.36
C LYS A 106 -0.07 -0.63 15.11
N ARG A 107 -0.65 -1.31 16.09
CA ARG A 107 -1.66 -0.74 16.98
C ARG A 107 -1.13 0.48 17.74
N ALA A 108 0.05 0.35 18.37
CA ALA A 108 0.66 1.44 19.13
C ALA A 108 0.99 2.67 18.26
N ARG A 109 1.29 2.46 16.97
CA ARG A 109 1.47 3.57 16.00
C ARG A 109 0.18 4.33 15.76
N VAL A 110 -0.95 3.63 15.61
CA VAL A 110 -2.28 4.24 15.47
C VAL A 110 -2.67 4.97 16.76
N GLU A 111 -2.48 4.35 17.94
CA GLU A 111 -2.75 4.95 19.24
C GLU A 111 -2.00 6.28 19.44
N ARG A 112 -0.70 6.30 19.11
CA ARG A 112 0.11 7.51 19.17
C ARG A 112 -0.39 8.59 18.22
N ALA A 113 -0.68 8.24 16.96
CA ALA A 113 -1.18 9.21 15.97
C ALA A 113 -2.46 9.92 16.44
N PHE A 114 -3.41 9.16 17.01
CA PHE A 114 -4.64 9.71 17.57
C PHE A 114 -4.39 10.54 18.83
N ALA A 115 -3.51 10.07 19.73
CA ALA A 115 -3.12 10.83 20.92
C ALA A 115 -2.45 12.17 20.57
N ASP A 116 -1.56 12.19 19.57
CA ASP A 116 -0.86 13.38 19.08
C ASP A 116 -1.83 14.37 18.40
N ALA A 117 -2.88 13.87 17.76
CA ALA A 117 -4.00 14.68 17.29
C ALA A 117 -4.93 15.17 18.43
N GLY A 118 -4.66 14.79 19.69
CA GLY A 118 -5.42 15.10 20.90
C GLY A 118 -6.72 14.30 21.05
N LEU A 119 -6.87 13.19 20.32
CA LEU A 119 -8.05 12.34 20.33
C LEU A 119 -7.84 11.17 21.29
N ALA A 120 -8.49 11.23 22.45
CA ALA A 120 -8.50 10.12 23.41
C ALA A 120 -9.56 9.09 23.00
N VAL A 121 -9.17 8.18 22.09
CA VAL A 121 -10.06 7.13 21.56
C VAL A 121 -9.45 5.75 21.82
N ALA A 122 -10.30 4.76 22.07
CA ALA A 122 -9.85 3.38 22.17
C ALA A 122 -9.56 2.85 20.76
N VAL A 123 -8.32 2.45 20.52
CA VAL A 123 -7.93 1.74 19.30
C VAL A 123 -8.13 0.25 19.53
N GLY A 124 -8.76 -0.44 18.57
CA GLY A 124 -8.95 -1.88 18.60
C GLY A 124 -7.66 -2.66 18.38
N ASP A 125 -7.73 -3.98 18.53
CA ASP A 125 -6.64 -4.87 18.13
C ASP A 125 -6.40 -4.78 16.61
N THR A 126 -5.13 -4.87 16.20
CA THR A 126 -4.78 -4.93 14.78
C THR A 126 -5.31 -6.22 14.19
N VAL A 127 -6.17 -6.10 13.18
CA VAL A 127 -6.66 -7.26 12.44
C VAL A 127 -5.53 -7.82 11.57
N PRO A 128 -5.15 -9.10 11.74
CA PRO A 128 -4.12 -9.72 10.91
C PRO A 128 -4.63 -9.88 9.47
N GLY A 129 -3.77 -9.54 8.49
CA GLY A 129 -4.11 -9.71 7.07
C GLY A 129 -3.65 -11.04 6.49
N GLY A 130 -4.18 -11.36 5.30
CA GLY A 130 -3.85 -12.60 4.57
C GLY A 130 -2.46 -12.59 3.91
N GLY A 131 -1.88 -11.40 3.71
CA GLY A 131 -0.47 -11.23 3.33
C GLY A 131 -0.08 -11.63 1.91
N LEU A 132 -1.04 -12.02 1.07
CA LEU A 132 -0.82 -12.42 -0.33
C LEU A 132 -1.19 -11.30 -1.30
N ARG A 133 -0.17 -10.78 -2.00
CA ARG A 133 -0.34 -9.75 -3.02
C ARG A 133 -0.81 -10.37 -4.33
N GLN A 134 -1.92 -9.84 -4.84
CA GLN A 134 -2.46 -10.18 -6.15
C GLN A 134 -1.87 -9.38 -7.32
N LYS A 135 -0.92 -8.47 -7.05
CA LYS A 135 -0.27 -7.62 -8.06
C LYS A 135 1.18 -7.35 -7.66
N VAL A 136 2.09 -7.45 -8.64
CA VAL A 136 3.50 -7.05 -8.49
C VAL A 136 3.90 -6.10 -9.61
N LYS A 137 4.80 -5.18 -9.28
CA LYS A 137 5.44 -4.26 -10.22
C LYS A 137 6.94 -4.41 -10.05
N LEU A 138 7.60 -4.92 -11.08
CA LEU A 138 8.99 -5.32 -11.04
C LEU A 138 9.76 -4.50 -12.07
N VAL A 139 10.79 -3.78 -11.63
CA VAL A 139 11.71 -3.11 -12.55
C VAL A 139 12.63 -4.15 -13.19
N ALA A 140 12.99 -3.92 -14.45
CA ALA A 140 13.89 -4.78 -15.19
C ALA A 140 15.32 -4.24 -15.14
N GLY A 141 16.27 -5.11 -14.88
CA GLY A 141 17.70 -4.83 -14.96
C GLY A 141 18.50 -6.08 -15.28
N GLY A 142 19.77 -6.07 -14.90
CA GLY A 142 20.69 -7.17 -15.15
C GLY A 142 21.68 -6.88 -16.27
N ALA A 143 22.26 -7.94 -16.83
CA ALA A 143 23.30 -7.89 -17.86
C ALA A 143 22.80 -8.59 -19.14
N PRO A 144 23.46 -8.39 -20.30
CA PRO A 144 23.09 -9.12 -21.51
C PRO A 144 23.01 -10.64 -21.27
N GLY A 145 21.87 -11.25 -21.58
CA GLY A 145 21.61 -12.68 -21.37
C GLY A 145 21.20 -13.09 -19.95
N ARG A 146 21.08 -12.14 -19.00
CA ARG A 146 20.56 -12.38 -17.64
C ARG A 146 19.64 -11.25 -17.20
N LEU A 147 18.33 -11.49 -17.29
CA LEU A 147 17.29 -10.56 -16.91
C LEU A 147 17.00 -10.67 -15.41
N VAL A 148 17.07 -9.55 -14.71
CA VAL A 148 16.63 -9.46 -13.31
C VAL A 148 15.31 -8.69 -13.27
N LEU A 149 14.28 -9.28 -12.66
CA LEU A 149 13.00 -8.64 -12.39
C LEU A 149 12.85 -8.46 -10.88
N GLY A 150 12.72 -7.22 -10.43
CA GLY A 150 12.88 -6.97 -9.01
C GLY A 150 12.45 -5.60 -8.52
N HIS A 151 12.98 -5.24 -7.35
CA HIS A 151 12.79 -3.93 -6.72
C HIS A 151 14.13 -3.25 -6.53
N TYR A 152 14.13 -1.92 -6.57
CA TYR A 152 15.31 -1.17 -6.18
C TYR A 152 15.58 -1.33 -4.69
N VAL A 153 16.85 -1.54 -4.35
CA VAL A 153 17.33 -1.37 -2.98
C VAL A 153 17.19 0.12 -2.64
N PRO A 154 16.61 0.50 -1.47
CA PRO A 154 16.31 1.89 -1.15
C PRO A 154 17.49 2.84 -1.41
N HIS A 155 17.19 3.96 -2.05
CA HIS A 155 18.16 5.01 -2.42
C HIS A 155 19.31 4.52 -3.33
N SER A 156 19.07 3.51 -4.16
CA SER A 156 20.03 3.02 -5.14
C SER A 156 19.34 2.57 -6.43
N HIS A 157 20.13 2.33 -7.48
CA HIS A 157 19.69 1.65 -8.69
C HIS A 157 20.05 0.16 -8.71
N VAL A 158 20.47 -0.40 -7.56
CA VAL A 158 20.72 -1.83 -7.42
C VAL A 158 19.37 -2.54 -7.32
N ILE A 159 19.16 -3.56 -8.14
CA ILE A 159 17.91 -4.33 -8.15
C ILE A 159 18.11 -5.63 -7.37
N VAL A 160 17.26 -5.87 -6.39
CA VAL A 160 17.12 -7.20 -5.77
C VAL A 160 16.15 -8.02 -6.61
N ASP A 161 16.56 -9.21 -7.04
CA ASP A 161 15.67 -10.15 -7.72
C ASP A 161 14.51 -10.49 -6.78
N ALA A 162 13.30 -10.15 -7.20
CA ALA A 162 12.11 -10.33 -6.38
C ALA A 162 11.24 -11.52 -6.84
N THR A 163 11.75 -12.33 -7.78
CA THR A 163 11.11 -13.59 -8.16
C THR A 163 11.14 -14.58 -6.98
N GLY A 164 10.03 -15.30 -6.76
CA GLY A 164 9.85 -16.20 -5.61
C GLY A 164 9.49 -15.50 -4.30
N CYS A 165 8.90 -14.30 -4.36
CA CYS A 165 8.41 -13.61 -3.16
C CYS A 165 7.23 -14.36 -2.52
N GLY A 166 7.36 -14.79 -1.26
CA GLY A 166 6.28 -15.47 -0.53
C GLY A 166 5.07 -14.60 -0.18
N HIS A 167 5.17 -13.27 -0.35
CA HIS A 167 4.05 -12.34 -0.21
C HIS A 167 3.29 -12.09 -1.51
N ALA A 168 3.51 -12.89 -2.55
CA ALA A 168 2.81 -12.75 -3.82
C ALA A 168 2.20 -14.10 -4.20
N ASP A 169 1.00 -14.05 -4.76
CA ASP A 169 0.25 -15.24 -5.19
C ASP A 169 1.11 -16.17 -6.08
N ASP A 170 1.06 -17.48 -5.85
CA ASP A 170 1.92 -18.45 -6.54
C ASP A 170 1.75 -18.40 -8.06
N ALA A 171 0.51 -18.29 -8.55
CA ALA A 171 0.23 -18.21 -9.99
C ALA A 171 0.69 -16.87 -10.60
N LEU A 172 0.89 -15.84 -9.78
CA LEU A 172 1.53 -14.59 -10.18
C LEU A 172 3.05 -14.76 -10.28
N GLN A 173 3.67 -15.45 -9.32
CA GLN A 173 5.10 -15.74 -9.33
C GLN A 173 5.48 -16.62 -10.51
N ASP A 174 4.73 -17.69 -10.76
CA ASP A 174 4.92 -18.58 -11.91
C ASP A 174 4.82 -17.83 -13.25
N ALA A 175 3.87 -16.90 -13.36
CA ALA A 175 3.72 -16.06 -14.54
C ALA A 175 4.94 -15.17 -14.78
N VAL A 176 5.48 -14.54 -13.73
CA VAL A 176 6.68 -13.69 -13.82
C VAL A 176 7.91 -14.52 -14.17
N VAL A 177 8.11 -15.66 -13.52
CA VAL A 177 9.25 -16.57 -13.78
C VAL A 177 9.19 -17.11 -15.20
N GLY A 178 8.01 -17.56 -15.64
CA GLY A 178 7.79 -18.05 -17.00
C GLY A 178 8.00 -16.97 -18.06
N LEU A 179 7.56 -15.74 -17.81
CA LEU A 179 7.82 -14.61 -18.70
C LEU A 179 9.31 -14.30 -18.78
N ARG A 180 10.01 -14.24 -17.64
CA ARG A 180 11.46 -14.00 -17.59
C ARG A 180 12.21 -15.01 -18.47
N ALA A 181 11.93 -16.30 -18.30
CA ALA A 181 12.58 -17.35 -19.09
C ALA A 181 12.34 -17.20 -20.61
N ARG A 182 11.13 -16.79 -21.01
CA ARG A 182 10.81 -16.54 -22.43
C ARG A 182 11.51 -15.28 -22.97
N LEU A 183 11.54 -14.20 -22.19
CA LEU A 183 12.28 -12.99 -22.56
C LEU A 183 13.78 -13.31 -22.75
N GLU A 184 14.39 -14.06 -21.83
CA GLU A 184 15.79 -14.48 -21.93
C GLU A 184 16.04 -15.40 -23.14
N ALA A 185 15.16 -16.37 -23.40
CA ALA A 185 15.27 -17.26 -24.58
C ALA A 185 15.25 -16.48 -25.91
N HIS A 186 14.51 -15.37 -25.95
CA HIS A 186 14.48 -14.43 -27.08
C HIS A 186 15.51 -13.29 -26.98
N ARG A 187 16.40 -13.33 -25.99
CA ARG A 187 17.44 -12.30 -25.74
C ARG A 187 16.88 -10.89 -25.55
N LEU A 188 15.71 -10.79 -24.93
CA LEU A 188 15.04 -9.53 -24.59
C LEU A 188 15.33 -9.17 -23.13
N GLY A 189 15.77 -7.93 -22.92
CA GLY A 189 16.07 -7.38 -21.60
C GLY A 189 16.29 -5.87 -21.68
N PRO A 190 16.85 -5.23 -20.64
CA PRO A 190 17.19 -3.81 -20.69
C PRO A 190 18.15 -3.49 -21.85
N PRO A 191 18.03 -2.32 -22.50
CA PRO A 191 17.10 -1.23 -22.18
C PRO A 191 15.71 -1.38 -22.84
N LEU A 192 15.46 -2.47 -23.58
CA LEU A 192 14.16 -2.68 -24.22
C LEU A 192 13.07 -2.88 -23.18
N ILE A 193 13.30 -3.77 -22.21
CA ILE A 193 12.37 -4.06 -21.12
C ILE A 193 12.70 -3.14 -19.95
N ALA A 194 11.77 -2.28 -19.56
CA ALA A 194 11.91 -1.35 -18.43
C ALA A 194 11.27 -1.89 -17.15
N ALA A 195 10.10 -2.53 -17.27
CA ALA A 195 9.40 -3.13 -16.14
C ALA A 195 8.45 -4.24 -16.58
N VAL A 196 8.03 -5.05 -15.62
CA VAL A 196 6.98 -6.05 -15.75
C VAL A 196 5.96 -5.83 -14.64
N ILE A 197 4.69 -5.80 -14.99
CA ILE A 197 3.57 -5.76 -14.05
C ILE A 197 2.79 -7.04 -14.23
N ALA A 198 2.57 -7.80 -13.16
CA ALA A 198 1.69 -8.95 -13.20
C ALA A 198 0.53 -8.74 -12.23
N ARG A 199 -0.64 -9.25 -12.59
CA ARG A 199 -1.83 -9.19 -11.74
C ARG A 199 -2.67 -10.46 -11.87
N ARG A 200 -3.22 -10.92 -10.74
CA ARG A 200 -4.25 -11.95 -10.67
C ARG A 200 -5.64 -11.33 -10.79
N PHE A 201 -6.46 -11.97 -11.62
CA PHE A 201 -7.89 -11.75 -11.75
C PHE A 201 -8.61 -13.08 -11.52
N VAL A 202 -9.94 -13.03 -11.38
CA VAL A 202 -10.79 -14.23 -11.28
C VAL A 202 -10.57 -15.15 -12.49
N GLU A 203 -10.42 -14.59 -13.68
CA GLU A 203 -10.21 -15.34 -14.92
C GLU A 203 -8.81 -15.96 -15.02
N GLY A 204 -7.84 -15.40 -14.30
CA GLY A 204 -6.46 -15.86 -14.24
C GLY A 204 -5.43 -14.73 -14.22
N THR A 205 -4.17 -15.05 -14.46
CA THR A 205 -3.07 -14.07 -14.40
C THR A 205 -2.94 -13.33 -15.73
N VAL A 206 -2.78 -12.00 -15.68
CA VAL A 206 -2.45 -11.15 -16.82
C VAL A 206 -1.13 -10.44 -16.54
N VAL A 207 -0.29 -10.31 -17.56
CA VAL A 207 1.02 -9.68 -17.46
C VAL A 207 1.15 -8.51 -18.44
N VAL A 208 1.79 -7.44 -18.02
CA VAL A 208 2.14 -6.28 -18.82
C VAL A 208 3.66 -6.18 -18.88
N VAL A 209 4.20 -6.09 -20.08
CA VAL A 209 5.59 -5.72 -20.33
C VAL A 209 5.62 -4.23 -20.66
N VAL A 210 6.33 -3.47 -19.84
CA VAL A 210 6.62 -2.06 -20.10
C VAL A 210 7.97 -1.99 -20.80
N ALA A 211 7.97 -1.47 -22.02
CA ALA A 211 9.12 -1.47 -22.91
C ALA A 211 9.36 -0.11 -23.55
N THR A 212 10.57 0.10 -24.08
CA THR A 212 10.95 1.36 -24.75
C THR A 212 10.64 1.39 -26.25
N ALA A 213 10.28 0.25 -26.84
CA ALA A 213 9.90 0.12 -28.24
C ALA A 213 8.92 -1.06 -28.44
N PRO A 214 8.24 -1.16 -29.59
CA PRO A 214 7.42 -2.33 -29.93
C PRO A 214 8.19 -3.65 -29.86
N SER A 215 7.48 -4.74 -29.56
CA SER A 215 8.08 -6.08 -29.44
C SER A 215 8.70 -6.53 -30.77
N PRO A 216 9.96 -7.01 -30.79
CA PRO A 216 10.59 -7.56 -32.00
C PRO A 216 10.16 -9.01 -32.28
N VAL A 217 9.40 -9.63 -31.38
CA VAL A 217 8.91 -11.01 -31.49
C VAL A 217 7.40 -11.06 -31.26
N SER A 218 6.75 -12.15 -31.72
CA SER A 218 5.32 -12.37 -31.47
C SER A 218 5.03 -12.48 -29.97
N LEU A 219 4.03 -11.74 -29.49
CA LEU A 219 3.60 -11.81 -28.09
C LEU A 219 3.09 -13.20 -27.68
N ALA A 220 2.55 -13.97 -28.63
CA ALA A 220 2.16 -15.36 -28.39
C ALA A 220 3.36 -16.25 -28.03
N ALA A 221 4.56 -15.95 -28.55
CA ALA A 221 5.79 -16.64 -28.18
C ALA A 221 6.27 -16.26 -26.76
N LEU A 222 5.89 -15.07 -26.28
CA LEU A 222 6.23 -14.58 -24.94
C LEU A 222 5.20 -14.96 -23.87
N LEU A 223 3.99 -15.37 -24.25
CA LEU A 223 2.92 -15.73 -23.32
C LEU A 223 3.27 -17.02 -22.54
N PRO A 224 3.46 -16.96 -21.20
CA PRO A 224 3.75 -18.15 -20.42
C PRO A 224 2.53 -19.09 -20.32
N PRO A 225 2.73 -20.42 -20.15
CA PRO A 225 1.62 -21.34 -19.88
C PRO A 225 0.83 -20.90 -18.64
N GLY A 226 -0.50 -21.02 -18.68
CA GLY A 226 -1.38 -20.63 -17.57
C GLY A 226 -1.65 -19.12 -17.44
N VAL A 227 -0.91 -18.27 -18.15
CA VAL A 227 -1.18 -16.82 -18.23
C VAL A 227 -2.27 -16.57 -19.26
N ARG A 228 -3.29 -15.80 -18.86
CA ARG A 228 -4.49 -15.53 -19.67
C ARG A 228 -4.32 -14.41 -20.67
N GLY A 229 -3.35 -13.53 -20.45
CA GLY A 229 -2.98 -12.56 -21.45
C GLY A 229 -1.71 -11.79 -21.12
N LEU A 230 -1.16 -11.20 -22.19
CA LEU A 230 0.05 -10.42 -22.17
C LEU A 230 -0.19 -9.13 -22.97
N SER A 231 0.07 -7.99 -22.35
CA SER A 231 0.04 -6.67 -22.98
C SER A 231 1.45 -6.10 -23.07
N TRP A 232 1.78 -5.49 -24.21
CA TRP A 232 3.03 -4.78 -24.43
C TRP A 232 2.75 -3.29 -24.50
N ARG A 233 3.33 -2.53 -23.57
CA ARG A 233 3.13 -1.09 -23.43
C ARG A 233 4.44 -0.34 -23.66
N VAL A 234 4.34 0.80 -24.31
CA VAL A 234 5.43 1.77 -24.43
C VAL A 234 5.02 3.10 -23.81
N PRO A 235 5.97 3.92 -23.31
CA PRO A 235 5.64 5.21 -22.74
C PRO A 235 4.84 6.08 -23.71
N ASP A 236 3.85 6.81 -23.18
CA ASP A 236 3.24 7.92 -23.92
C ASP A 236 4.09 9.20 -23.79
N ALA A 237 3.83 10.20 -24.63
CA ALA A 237 4.60 11.45 -24.64
C ALA A 237 4.40 12.33 -23.38
N THR A 238 3.46 11.97 -22.50
CA THR A 238 3.11 12.73 -21.29
C THR A 238 3.59 12.07 -20.00
N GLN A 239 4.17 10.86 -20.10
CA GLN A 239 4.69 10.13 -18.95
C GLN A 239 6.09 10.62 -18.56
N SER A 240 6.33 10.64 -17.25
CA SER A 240 7.68 10.81 -16.72
C SER A 240 8.54 9.57 -17.02
N ASP A 241 9.85 9.76 -17.23
CA ASP A 241 10.82 8.68 -17.53
C ASP A 241 10.81 7.51 -16.52
N ASN A 242 10.36 7.73 -15.29
CA ASN A 242 10.30 6.71 -14.22
C ASN A 242 8.92 6.05 -14.06
N ALA A 243 7.94 6.36 -14.90
CA ALA A 243 6.59 5.79 -14.78
C ALA A 243 6.60 4.32 -15.24
N ILE A 244 6.31 3.42 -14.32
CA ILE A 244 6.17 1.97 -14.57
C ILE A 244 4.72 1.53 -14.79
N VAL A 245 3.78 2.48 -14.87
CA VAL A 245 2.32 2.27 -14.98
C VAL A 245 1.78 3.22 -16.04
N GLY A 246 0.85 2.74 -16.86
CA GLY A 246 0.26 3.48 -17.98
C GLY A 246 0.95 3.16 -19.31
N GLY A 247 0.99 4.15 -20.20
CA GLY A 247 1.56 4.04 -21.53
C GLY A 247 0.56 3.51 -22.55
N VAL A 248 0.98 3.48 -23.81
CA VAL A 248 0.14 3.05 -24.92
C VAL A 248 0.33 1.55 -25.13
N VAL A 249 -0.79 0.82 -25.18
CA VAL A 249 -0.80 -0.58 -25.61
C VAL A 249 -0.48 -0.64 -27.10
N VAL A 250 0.69 -1.16 -27.45
CA VAL A 250 1.13 -1.35 -28.85
C VAL A 250 1.01 -2.79 -29.32
N GLY A 251 0.66 -3.71 -28.42
CA GLY A 251 0.31 -5.08 -28.76
C GLY A 251 -0.28 -5.81 -27.55
N SER A 252 -1.13 -6.80 -27.82
CA SER A 252 -1.65 -7.69 -26.79
C SER A 252 -2.01 -9.06 -27.36
N VAL A 253 -1.98 -10.08 -26.50
CA VAL A 253 -2.53 -11.41 -26.76
C VAL A 253 -3.33 -11.86 -25.54
N GLY A 254 -4.53 -12.40 -25.77
CA GLY A 254 -5.42 -12.83 -24.69
C GLY A 254 -6.05 -11.65 -23.92
N LEU A 255 -6.28 -11.85 -22.61
CA LEU A 255 -6.89 -10.84 -21.73
C LEU A 255 -5.96 -9.65 -21.48
N VAL A 256 -6.51 -8.44 -21.52
CA VAL A 256 -5.83 -7.18 -21.11
C VAL A 256 -6.48 -6.55 -19.87
N GLN A 257 -7.69 -6.98 -19.54
CA GLN A 257 -8.50 -6.58 -18.40
C GLN A 257 -9.13 -7.83 -17.78
N GLY A 258 -9.53 -7.77 -16.53
CA GLY A 258 -10.19 -8.87 -15.84
C GLY A 258 -10.91 -8.43 -14.57
N THR A 259 -11.62 -9.37 -13.96
CA THR A 259 -12.38 -9.12 -12.72
C THR A 259 -11.44 -9.24 -11.52
N PRO A 260 -11.27 -8.20 -10.68
CA PRO A 260 -10.38 -8.24 -9.51
C PRO A 260 -10.69 -9.42 -8.58
N LEU A 261 -9.70 -10.00 -7.89
CA LEU A 261 -10.00 -10.96 -6.83
C LEU A 261 -10.73 -10.26 -5.69
N GLY A 262 -11.68 -10.96 -5.06
CA GLY A 262 -12.59 -10.38 -4.06
C GLY A 262 -13.73 -9.55 -4.66
N ALA A 263 -13.76 -9.38 -5.99
CA ALA A 263 -14.93 -8.83 -6.67
C ALA A 263 -16.08 -9.84 -6.64
N ALA A 264 -17.31 -9.34 -6.49
CA ALA A 264 -18.50 -10.16 -6.53
C ALA A 264 -19.15 -10.16 -7.92
N THR A 265 -20.13 -11.05 -8.13
CA THR A 265 -20.78 -11.22 -9.43
C THR A 265 -21.38 -9.89 -9.92
N GLY A 266 -21.04 -9.51 -11.16
CA GLY A 266 -21.48 -8.25 -11.79
C GLY A 266 -20.52 -7.06 -11.61
N ASP A 267 -19.40 -7.24 -10.90
CA ASP A 267 -18.38 -6.22 -10.76
C ASP A 267 -17.66 -5.94 -12.11
N PRO A 268 -17.19 -4.69 -12.36
CA PRO A 268 -16.59 -4.31 -13.63
C PRO A 268 -15.22 -4.97 -13.81
N VAL A 269 -14.90 -5.29 -15.07
CA VAL A 269 -13.54 -5.66 -15.45
C VAL A 269 -12.65 -4.43 -15.43
N VAL A 270 -11.41 -4.58 -14.96
CA VAL A 270 -10.47 -3.48 -14.81
C VAL A 270 -9.14 -3.80 -15.49
N ASP A 271 -8.42 -2.75 -15.89
CA ASP A 271 -7.06 -2.89 -16.39
C ASP A 271 -6.09 -3.34 -15.29
N VAL A 272 -5.01 -3.99 -15.69
CA VAL A 272 -3.91 -4.40 -14.80
C VAL A 272 -3.42 -3.23 -13.95
N ASP A 273 -3.36 -2.03 -14.51
CA ASP A 273 -2.83 -0.83 -13.86
C ASP A 273 -3.78 -0.21 -12.84
N THR A 274 -5.08 -0.45 -12.98
CA THR A 274 -6.12 0.08 -12.11
C THR A 274 -5.84 -0.27 -10.64
N PHE A 275 -5.99 0.69 -9.74
CA PHE A 275 -5.76 0.46 -8.32
C PHE A 275 -6.82 -0.49 -7.75
N CYS A 276 -6.37 -1.47 -6.96
CA CYS A 276 -7.16 -2.26 -6.04
C CYS A 276 -6.27 -2.57 -4.84
N GLN A 277 -6.92 -2.85 -3.70
CA GLN A 277 -6.21 -3.21 -2.49
C GLN A 277 -5.30 -4.43 -2.70
N ALA A 278 -4.14 -4.42 -2.04
CA ALA A 278 -3.07 -5.37 -2.32
C ALA A 278 -3.44 -6.81 -1.92
N ASP A 279 -4.15 -6.95 -0.79
CA ASP A 279 -4.69 -8.21 -0.28
C ASP A 279 -6.23 -8.17 -0.30
N PRO A 280 -6.90 -8.99 -1.13
CA PRO A 280 -8.36 -9.05 -1.21
C PRO A 280 -9.04 -9.39 0.12
N VAL A 281 -8.41 -10.23 0.96
CA VAL A 281 -9.02 -10.70 2.21
C VAL A 281 -9.11 -9.56 3.22
N SER A 282 -7.97 -8.90 3.48
CA SER A 282 -7.94 -7.72 4.35
C SER A 282 -8.80 -6.57 3.83
N ALA A 283 -8.84 -6.39 2.51
CA ALA A 283 -9.71 -5.39 1.88
C ALA A 283 -11.18 -5.67 2.13
N GLY A 284 -11.60 -6.94 2.09
CA GLY A 284 -12.96 -7.36 2.42
C GLY A 284 -13.35 -6.97 3.85
N VAL A 285 -12.47 -7.20 4.81
CA VAL A 285 -12.70 -6.81 6.22
C VAL A 285 -12.92 -5.30 6.36
N LEU A 286 -12.09 -4.47 5.70
CA LEU A 286 -12.26 -3.01 5.70
C LEU A 286 -13.59 -2.59 5.07
N VAL A 287 -13.93 -3.16 3.92
CA VAL A 287 -15.17 -2.85 3.19
C VAL A 287 -16.38 -3.24 4.02
N ASP A 288 -16.42 -4.45 4.56
CA ASP A 288 -17.56 -4.95 5.32
C ASP A 288 -17.80 -4.13 6.59
N ALA A 289 -16.74 -3.81 7.34
CA ALA A 289 -16.84 -2.99 8.54
C ALA A 289 -17.29 -1.55 8.23
N ALA A 290 -16.73 -0.93 7.18
CA ALA A 290 -17.12 0.42 6.77
C ALA A 290 -18.58 0.46 6.31
N VAL A 291 -19.00 -0.49 5.48
CA VAL A 291 -20.37 -0.57 4.94
C VAL A 291 -21.38 -0.84 6.05
N ALA A 292 -21.10 -1.80 6.93
CA ALA A 292 -21.96 -2.09 8.07
C ALA A 292 -22.14 -0.86 8.98
N HIS A 293 -21.06 -0.10 9.22
CA HIS A 293 -21.15 1.14 9.97
C HIS A 293 -22.02 2.18 9.28
N VAL A 294 -21.69 2.57 8.05
CA VAL A 294 -22.37 3.71 7.40
C VAL A 294 -23.81 3.43 7.00
N THR A 295 -24.19 2.16 6.79
CA THR A 295 -25.58 1.76 6.51
C THR A 295 -26.40 1.49 7.78
N GLY A 296 -25.76 1.40 8.95
CA GLY A 296 -26.39 1.02 10.21
C GLY A 296 -27.57 1.91 10.60
N GLY A 297 -28.79 1.35 10.57
CA GLY A 297 -30.02 2.04 10.96
C GLY A 297 -30.53 3.05 9.93
N LEU A 298 -29.95 3.07 8.71
CA LEU A 298 -30.46 3.90 7.61
C LEU A 298 -31.56 3.17 6.84
N PRO A 299 -32.56 3.89 6.30
CA PRO A 299 -33.58 3.28 5.45
C PRO A 299 -33.00 2.85 4.10
N GLU A 300 -33.67 1.90 3.44
CA GLU A 300 -33.37 1.53 2.06
C GLU A 300 -33.44 2.75 1.13
N GLY A 301 -32.52 2.84 0.18
CA GLY A 301 -32.40 3.95 -0.73
C GLY A 301 -31.81 5.22 -0.11
N ALA A 302 -31.26 5.16 1.10
CA ALA A 302 -30.45 6.24 1.69
C ALA A 302 -29.28 6.61 0.77
N VAL A 303 -28.97 7.91 0.68
CA VAL A 303 -27.86 8.40 -0.15
C VAL A 303 -26.56 8.34 0.65
N ILE A 304 -25.56 7.63 0.13
CA ILE A 304 -24.24 7.49 0.76
C ILE A 304 -23.16 7.91 -0.25
N ALA A 305 -22.23 8.75 0.20
CA ALA A 305 -21.09 9.16 -0.62
C ALA A 305 -19.92 8.17 -0.48
N ASP A 306 -19.33 7.75 -1.61
CA ASP A 306 -18.06 7.02 -1.68
C ASP A 306 -17.02 7.93 -2.34
N LEU A 307 -16.04 8.39 -1.55
CA LEU A 307 -15.05 9.37 -1.98
C LEU A 307 -13.70 8.70 -2.20
N TYR A 308 -13.03 9.09 -3.29
CA TYR A 308 -11.84 8.37 -3.78
C TYR A 308 -12.21 6.91 -4.11
N ALA A 309 -13.37 6.74 -4.75
CA ALA A 309 -14.06 5.45 -4.87
C ALA A 309 -13.25 4.39 -5.64
N GLY A 310 -12.22 4.79 -6.38
CA GLY A 310 -11.39 3.89 -7.15
C GLY A 310 -12.25 3.06 -8.10
N THR A 311 -12.08 1.74 -8.09
CA THR A 311 -12.91 0.84 -8.89
C THR A 311 -14.29 0.58 -8.31
N GLY A 312 -14.60 1.07 -7.10
CA GLY A 312 -15.91 0.99 -6.45
C GLY A 312 -16.09 -0.15 -5.46
N ALA A 313 -15.04 -0.55 -4.72
CA ALA A 313 -15.17 -1.60 -3.71
C ALA A 313 -16.25 -1.26 -2.67
N PHE A 314 -16.21 -0.05 -2.11
CA PHE A 314 -17.25 0.44 -1.20
C PHE A 314 -18.56 0.72 -1.94
N ALA A 315 -18.54 1.47 -3.05
CA ALA A 315 -19.75 1.79 -3.82
C ALA A 315 -20.61 0.57 -4.15
N ARG A 316 -19.99 -0.55 -4.57
CA ARG A 316 -20.73 -1.78 -4.88
C ARG A 316 -21.35 -2.41 -3.65
N SER A 317 -20.59 -2.53 -2.57
CA SER A 317 -21.10 -3.11 -1.33
C SER A 317 -22.20 -2.25 -0.70
N LEU A 318 -22.09 -0.92 -0.80
CA LEU A 318 -23.14 0.02 -0.41
C LEU A 318 -24.41 -0.14 -1.27
N ALA A 319 -24.27 -0.23 -2.59
CA ALA A 319 -25.40 -0.44 -3.49
C ALA A 319 -26.09 -1.79 -3.23
N ARG A 320 -25.32 -2.86 -2.97
CA ARG A 320 -25.87 -4.17 -2.56
C ARG A 320 -26.59 -4.14 -1.21
N ALA A 321 -26.16 -3.26 -0.31
CA ALA A 321 -26.84 -2.99 0.95
C ALA A 321 -28.09 -2.09 0.79
N GLY A 322 -28.48 -1.77 -0.44
CA GLY A 322 -29.69 -1.00 -0.76
C GLY A 322 -29.50 0.52 -0.75
N ALA A 323 -28.26 1.02 -0.66
CA ALA A 323 -28.00 2.46 -0.72
C ALA A 323 -28.03 3.00 -2.17
N ARG A 324 -28.37 4.28 -2.31
CA ARG A 324 -28.06 5.07 -3.52
C ARG A 324 -26.69 5.71 -3.31
N VAL A 325 -25.74 5.43 -4.21
CA VAL A 325 -24.36 5.83 -4.00
C VAL A 325 -23.98 7.01 -4.87
N VAL A 326 -23.32 8.01 -4.29
CA VAL A 326 -22.63 9.06 -5.04
C VAL A 326 -21.13 8.79 -4.95
N ALA A 327 -20.55 8.30 -6.03
CA ALA A 327 -19.14 7.90 -6.08
C ALA A 327 -18.30 8.98 -6.76
N VAL A 328 -17.22 9.43 -6.13
CA VAL A 328 -16.33 10.46 -6.69
C VAL A 328 -14.95 9.87 -6.95
N GLU A 329 -14.49 9.95 -8.20
CA GLU A 329 -13.21 9.40 -8.64
C GLU A 329 -12.59 10.27 -9.74
N SER A 330 -11.28 10.53 -9.62
CA SER A 330 -10.52 11.39 -10.54
C SER A 330 -9.94 10.64 -11.74
N PHE A 331 -9.68 9.34 -11.61
CA PHE A 331 -9.14 8.50 -12.67
C PHE A 331 -10.26 8.07 -13.61
N ALA A 332 -10.27 8.63 -14.81
CA ALA A 332 -11.37 8.47 -15.77
C ALA A 332 -11.79 7.00 -16.05
N PRO A 333 -10.87 6.04 -16.23
CA PRO A 333 -11.26 4.63 -16.42
C PRO A 333 -12.02 4.06 -15.21
N SER A 334 -11.61 4.42 -14.00
CA SER A 334 -12.29 4.01 -12.77
C SER A 334 -13.65 4.69 -12.62
N ALA A 335 -13.75 5.98 -12.91
CA ALA A 335 -15.02 6.71 -12.91
C ALA A 335 -16.03 6.16 -13.93
N ALA A 336 -15.56 5.76 -15.12
CA ALA A 336 -16.40 5.11 -16.13
C ALA A 336 -16.91 3.74 -15.66
N ALA A 337 -16.05 2.95 -14.99
CA ALA A 337 -16.45 1.67 -14.40
C ALA A 337 -17.51 1.85 -13.30
N LEU A 338 -17.38 2.90 -12.47
CA LEU A 338 -18.37 3.27 -11.46
C LEU A 338 -19.71 3.67 -12.08
N ALA A 339 -19.70 4.43 -13.17
CA ALA A 339 -20.92 4.89 -13.85
C ALA A 339 -21.76 3.75 -14.44
N ALA A 340 -21.15 2.60 -14.69
CA ALA A 340 -21.83 1.40 -15.18
C ALA A 340 -22.51 0.60 -14.06
N LEU A 341 -22.29 0.94 -12.78
CA LEU A 341 -22.84 0.21 -11.65
C LEU A 341 -24.29 0.61 -11.37
N PRO A 342 -25.22 -0.37 -11.23
CA PRO A 342 -26.58 -0.09 -10.79
C PRO A 342 -26.60 0.59 -9.42
N GLY A 343 -27.41 1.64 -9.27
CA GLY A 343 -27.55 2.36 -8.00
C GLY A 343 -26.42 3.34 -7.67
N VAL A 344 -25.46 3.53 -8.59
CA VAL A 344 -24.31 4.44 -8.41
C VAL A 344 -24.39 5.62 -9.39
N ALA A 345 -24.31 6.82 -8.85
CA ALA A 345 -24.09 8.06 -9.60
C ALA A 345 -22.61 8.45 -9.50
N ALA A 346 -21.87 8.27 -10.59
CA ALA A 346 -20.43 8.56 -10.63
C ALA A 346 -20.13 10.03 -10.99
N ILE A 347 -19.19 10.63 -10.27
CA ILE A 347 -18.65 11.96 -10.50
C ILE A 347 -17.17 11.81 -10.87
N ALA A 348 -16.85 12.00 -12.15
CA ALA A 348 -15.49 12.00 -12.66
C ALA A 348 -14.79 13.34 -12.33
N ALA A 349 -14.25 13.46 -11.12
CA ALA A 349 -13.57 14.66 -10.65
C ALA A 349 -12.67 14.35 -9.45
N ARG A 350 -11.80 15.30 -9.11
CA ARG A 350 -11.16 15.29 -7.80
C ARG A 350 -12.20 15.62 -6.73
N VAL A 351 -12.09 15.02 -5.56
CA VAL A 351 -13.02 15.26 -4.43
C VAL A 351 -13.07 16.73 -4.05
N GLU A 352 -11.92 17.42 -4.08
CA GLU A 352 -11.82 18.85 -3.79
C GLU A 352 -12.70 19.71 -4.72
N ASP A 353 -12.79 19.31 -6.00
CA ASP A 353 -13.54 20.02 -7.05
C ASP A 353 -15.02 19.59 -7.10
N ALA A 354 -15.40 18.53 -6.37
CA ALA A 354 -16.73 17.95 -6.38
C ALA A 354 -17.56 18.27 -5.13
N LEU A 355 -17.01 19.01 -4.15
CA LEU A 355 -17.63 19.26 -2.85
C LEU A 355 -19.07 19.81 -2.94
N GLU A 356 -19.33 20.74 -3.86
CA GLU A 356 -20.66 21.31 -4.07
C GLU A 356 -21.66 20.23 -4.54
N ARG A 357 -21.29 19.47 -5.58
CA ARG A 357 -22.11 18.37 -6.12
C ARG A 357 -22.33 17.24 -5.13
N ILE A 358 -21.34 16.94 -4.29
CA ILE A 358 -21.50 16.01 -3.16
C ILE A 358 -22.56 16.57 -2.21
N GLY A 359 -22.48 17.86 -1.86
CA GLY A 359 -23.45 18.52 -0.99
C GLY A 359 -24.88 18.54 -1.53
N GLU A 360 -25.06 18.81 -2.84
CA GLU A 360 -26.35 18.78 -3.53
C GLU A 360 -27.06 17.43 -3.43
N SER A 361 -26.29 16.34 -3.34
CA SER A 361 -26.85 14.99 -3.18
C SER A 361 -27.35 14.68 -1.77
N ALA A 362 -27.08 15.55 -0.80
CA ALA A 362 -27.47 15.44 0.60
C ALA A 362 -27.20 14.05 1.21
N PRO A 363 -25.94 13.56 1.17
CA PRO A 363 -25.62 12.22 1.66
C PRO A 363 -25.81 12.16 3.18
N VAL A 364 -26.39 11.05 3.65
CA VAL A 364 -26.60 10.77 5.07
C VAL A 364 -25.52 9.86 5.65
N GLY A 365 -24.71 9.24 4.80
CA GLY A 365 -23.51 8.47 5.17
C GLY A 365 -22.35 8.78 4.22
N LEU A 366 -21.12 8.52 4.66
CA LEU A 366 -19.92 8.79 3.88
C LEU A 366 -18.82 7.77 4.14
N VAL A 367 -18.20 7.27 3.08
CA VAL A 367 -16.94 6.51 3.12
C VAL A 367 -15.88 7.30 2.34
N ALA A 368 -14.66 7.35 2.85
CA ALA A 368 -13.53 7.94 2.13
C ALA A 368 -12.26 7.11 2.32
N ASP A 369 -11.59 6.79 1.20
CA ASP A 369 -10.28 6.12 1.14
C ASP A 369 -9.24 7.03 0.43
N PRO A 370 -8.84 8.16 1.05
CA PRO A 370 -7.94 9.12 0.44
C PRO A 370 -6.53 8.58 0.22
N PRO A 371 -5.74 9.23 -0.66
CA PRO A 371 -4.31 8.96 -0.76
C PRO A 371 -3.57 9.31 0.55
N LYS A 372 -2.29 8.91 0.66
CA LYS A 372 -1.42 9.06 1.85
C LYS A 372 -1.47 10.43 2.57
N ARG A 373 -1.79 11.52 1.88
CA ARG A 373 -1.91 12.85 2.50
C ARG A 373 -3.18 13.05 3.35
N GLY A 374 -4.15 12.13 3.28
CA GLY A 374 -5.48 12.27 3.85
C GLY A 374 -6.42 13.15 3.01
N LEU A 375 -7.57 13.48 3.58
CA LEU A 375 -8.53 14.46 3.08
C LEU A 375 -7.95 15.88 3.14
N GLY A 376 -7.27 16.20 4.25
CA GLY A 376 -6.60 17.47 4.44
C GLY A 376 -7.55 18.60 4.88
N PRO A 377 -6.98 19.81 5.10
CA PRO A 377 -7.63 20.90 5.84
C PRO A 377 -8.79 21.56 5.09
N THR A 378 -8.96 21.29 3.80
CA THR A 378 -10.07 21.82 3.00
C THR A 378 -11.23 20.82 2.92
N VAL A 379 -10.93 19.57 2.58
CA VAL A 379 -11.95 18.55 2.31
C VAL A 379 -12.59 18.06 3.61
N ALA A 380 -11.81 17.68 4.62
CA ALA A 380 -12.38 17.11 5.84
C ALA A 380 -13.39 18.06 6.52
N PRO A 381 -13.09 19.35 6.75
CA PRO A 381 -14.08 20.28 7.32
C PRO A 381 -15.30 20.51 6.41
N ALA A 382 -15.12 20.48 5.09
CA ALA A 382 -16.24 20.64 4.15
C ALA A 382 -17.21 19.46 4.22
N LEU A 383 -16.68 18.23 4.25
CA LEU A 383 -17.47 17.01 4.38
C LEU A 383 -18.15 16.94 5.75
N ALA A 384 -17.46 17.36 6.82
CA ALA A 384 -18.01 17.35 8.18
C ALA A 384 -19.22 18.30 8.35
N ARG A 385 -19.42 19.28 7.45
CA ARG A 385 -20.59 20.17 7.44
C ARG A 385 -21.81 19.60 6.69
N LEU A 386 -21.64 18.51 5.96
CA LEU A 386 -22.73 17.85 5.24
C LEU A 386 -23.72 17.19 6.22
N PRO A 387 -24.95 16.84 5.77
CA PRO A 387 -25.93 16.13 6.59
C PRO A 387 -25.58 14.64 6.83
N VAL A 388 -24.30 14.29 6.86
CA VAL A 388 -23.82 12.93 7.11
C VAL A 388 -23.93 12.61 8.61
N ALA A 389 -24.60 11.51 8.93
CA ALA A 389 -24.75 11.00 10.29
C ALA A 389 -23.67 9.97 10.65
N ARG A 390 -23.14 9.26 9.65
CA ARG A 390 -22.12 8.23 9.83
C ARG A 390 -21.00 8.38 8.80
N VAL A 391 -19.77 8.25 9.26
CA VAL A 391 -18.57 8.41 8.45
C VAL A 391 -17.63 7.23 8.71
N ALA A 392 -17.08 6.66 7.64
CA ALA A 392 -15.97 5.72 7.68
C ALA A 392 -14.78 6.32 6.92
N LEU A 393 -13.66 6.49 7.61
CA LEU A 393 -12.41 6.97 7.01
C LEU A 393 -11.40 5.82 6.98
N VAL A 394 -10.90 5.49 5.80
CA VAL A 394 -9.80 4.55 5.58
C VAL A 394 -8.51 5.35 5.42
N SER A 395 -7.41 4.89 6.02
CA SER A 395 -6.16 5.61 5.94
C SER A 395 -4.94 4.71 6.03
N CYS A 396 -4.06 4.85 5.03
CA CYS A 396 -2.73 4.24 5.01
C CYS A 396 -1.66 5.10 5.72
N ASP A 397 -2.01 6.33 6.10
CA ASP A 397 -1.16 7.24 6.87
C ASP A 397 -1.90 7.68 8.13
N VAL A 398 -1.60 6.99 9.23
CA VAL A 398 -2.37 7.13 10.47
C VAL A 398 -2.32 8.56 11.05
N ASP A 399 -1.24 9.32 10.79
CA ASP A 399 -1.14 10.71 11.23
C ASP A 399 -2.08 11.62 10.42
N ALA A 400 -2.17 11.41 9.10
CA ALA A 400 -3.17 12.09 8.27
C ALA A 400 -4.59 11.68 8.67
N GLY A 401 -4.85 10.39 8.86
CA GLY A 401 -6.15 9.88 9.31
C GLY A 401 -6.59 10.46 10.65
N ALA A 402 -5.69 10.58 11.63
CA ALA A 402 -5.98 11.19 12.92
C ALA A 402 -6.29 12.69 12.81
N ARG A 403 -5.58 13.44 11.95
CA ARG A 403 -5.89 14.85 11.66
C ARG A 403 -7.26 15.02 10.99
N ASP A 404 -7.59 14.13 10.06
CA ASP A 404 -8.89 14.16 9.40
C ASP A 404 -10.02 13.82 10.39
N ALA A 405 -9.85 12.80 11.23
CA ALA A 405 -10.78 12.43 12.28
C ALA A 405 -11.01 13.60 13.26
N ARG A 406 -9.95 14.34 13.63
CA ARG A 406 -10.04 15.56 14.45
C ARG A 406 -10.98 16.59 13.84
N ALA A 407 -10.89 16.83 12.53
CA ALA A 407 -11.76 17.80 11.86
C ALA A 407 -13.25 17.42 11.95
N PHE A 408 -13.59 16.12 11.94
CA PHE A 408 -14.97 15.67 12.19
C PHE A 408 -15.35 15.81 13.66
N VAL A 409 -14.46 15.46 14.61
CA VAL A 409 -14.73 15.63 16.04
C VAL A 409 -14.99 17.10 16.40
N ASP A 410 -14.21 18.02 15.83
CA ASP A 410 -14.41 19.46 16.01
C ASP A 410 -15.75 19.96 15.44
N ALA A 411 -16.33 19.22 14.48
CA ALA A 411 -17.66 19.44 13.92
C ALA A 411 -18.78 18.71 14.69
N GLY A 412 -18.47 18.11 15.84
CA GLY A 412 -19.45 17.46 16.73
C GLY A 412 -19.64 15.96 16.51
N PHE A 413 -18.78 15.30 15.74
CA PHE A 413 -18.79 13.85 15.65
C PHE A 413 -18.13 13.21 16.88
N VAL A 414 -18.51 11.96 17.16
CA VAL A 414 -17.80 11.08 18.08
C VAL A 414 -17.18 9.94 17.30
N VAL A 415 -15.97 9.55 17.71
CA VAL A 415 -15.29 8.36 17.17
C VAL A 415 -15.84 7.15 17.92
N ASP A 416 -16.50 6.24 17.21
CA ASP A 416 -17.02 5.00 17.77
C ASP A 416 -15.92 3.94 17.89
N ALA A 417 -15.06 3.84 16.87
CA ALA A 417 -13.96 2.89 16.84
C ALA A 417 -12.83 3.33 15.90
N VAL A 418 -11.61 2.89 16.20
CA VAL A 418 -10.47 2.91 15.30
C VAL A 418 -9.94 1.49 15.19
N VAL A 419 -9.93 0.92 13.99
CA VAL A 419 -9.55 -0.48 13.74
C VAL A 419 -8.32 -0.51 12.83
N PRO A 420 -7.13 -0.87 13.36
CA PRO A 420 -5.96 -1.12 12.55
C PRO A 420 -6.12 -2.44 11.78
N VAL A 421 -5.63 -2.49 10.54
CA VAL A 421 -5.61 -3.69 9.70
C VAL A 421 -4.24 -3.85 9.08
N ASP A 422 -3.66 -5.05 9.24
CA ASP A 422 -2.37 -5.38 8.66
C ASP A 422 -2.50 -5.85 7.21
N LEU A 423 -2.68 -4.91 6.28
CA LEU A 423 -2.68 -5.20 4.83
C LEU A 423 -1.31 -5.64 4.30
N PHE A 424 -0.23 -5.39 5.06
CA PHE A 424 1.14 -5.59 4.61
C PHE A 424 1.97 -6.30 5.70
N PRO A 425 1.71 -7.61 5.94
CA PRO A 425 2.47 -8.40 6.91
C PRO A 425 3.98 -8.36 6.64
N GLY A 426 4.76 -8.34 7.71
CA GLY A 426 6.21 -8.18 7.66
C GLY A 426 6.72 -6.78 7.31
N SER A 427 5.82 -5.81 7.05
CA SER A 427 6.17 -4.38 6.93
C SER A 427 5.71 -3.57 8.15
N ALA A 428 6.19 -2.33 8.27
CA ALA A 428 5.74 -1.39 9.30
C ALA A 428 4.47 -0.59 8.90
N GLU A 429 3.99 -0.78 7.67
CA GLU A 429 2.78 -0.12 7.19
C GLU A 429 1.54 -0.71 7.87
N VAL A 430 0.56 0.16 8.14
CA VAL A 430 -0.71 -0.19 8.79
C VAL A 430 -1.81 0.63 8.15
N GLU A 431 -2.92 -0.02 7.82
CA GLU A 431 -4.14 0.66 7.41
C GLU A 431 -5.00 0.88 8.66
N ALA A 432 -5.71 1.99 8.76
CA ALA A 432 -6.64 2.25 9.86
C ALA A 432 -8.04 2.63 9.33
N LEU A 433 -9.06 1.95 9.84
CA LEU A 433 -10.47 2.29 9.65
C LEU A 433 -10.97 3.07 10.86
N THR A 434 -11.36 4.32 10.65
CA THR A 434 -11.96 5.18 11.67
C THR A 434 -13.45 5.30 11.43
N LEU A 435 -14.24 4.88 12.41
CA LEU A 435 -15.70 4.93 12.36
C LEU A 435 -16.19 6.08 13.24
N LEU A 436 -16.89 7.04 12.64
CA LEU A 436 -17.44 8.19 13.34
C LEU A 436 -18.96 8.26 13.16
N ARG A 437 -19.63 8.81 14.16
CA ARG A 437 -21.06 9.14 14.09
C ARG A 437 -21.33 10.53 14.63
N ARG A 438 -22.39 11.14 14.11
CA ARG A 438 -22.99 12.34 14.69
C ARG A 438 -24.04 11.89 15.73
N PRO A 439 -23.96 12.38 16.98
CA PRO A 439 -24.88 12.00 18.05
C PRO A 439 -26.36 12.27 17.78
#